data_AF-A0A9D9MDW3-F1
#
_entry.id   AF-A0A9D9MDW3-F1
#
_cell.length_a   1.000
_cell.length_b   1.000
_cell.length_c   1.000
_cell.angle_alpha   90.00
_cell.angle_beta   90.00
_cell.angle_gamma   90.00
#
_symmetry.space_group_name_H-M   'P 1'
#
loop_
_entity.id
_entity.type
_entity.pdbx_description
1 polymer ?
#
loop_
_entity_poly.entity_id
_entity_poly.type
_entity_poly.pdbx_seq_one_letter_code
_entity_poly.pdbx_strand_id
1 'polypeptide(L)'
;MLQFYFLAIFVNLIGGIYFANDFLAKKFPRAVKVAEFFENGTSKFIFAIVAGITGLFLIISVTPGDVAVVGDLLIAITSFIICLYFLKDTITKNVKPAEEVPVPDAAAEVNPDAEAPAEDAKAAETAEAAPKAEKKKVDFGKACGSFYSAVDKFKTAIGILAIALAVLHFCFPAVVLI
;
A
#
# COMPACT_ATOMS: atom_id res chain seq x y z
N MET A 1 -22.15 -7.63 -5.20
CA MET A 1 -21.07 -6.80 -5.81
C MET A 1 -21.27 -5.30 -5.62
N LEU A 2 -22.49 -4.75 -5.73
CA LEU A 2 -22.73 -3.29 -5.71
C LEU A 2 -22.14 -2.51 -4.51
N GLN A 3 -22.04 -3.13 -3.33
CA GLN A 3 -21.46 -2.49 -2.14
C GLN A 3 -19.97 -2.18 -2.31
N PHE A 4 -19.18 -3.15 -2.79
CA PHE A 4 -17.74 -2.95 -3.07
C PHE A 4 -17.53 -2.00 -4.24
N TYR A 5 -18.45 -1.98 -5.20
CA TYR A 5 -18.46 -1.02 -6.30
C TYR A 5 -18.59 0.43 -5.81
N PHE A 6 -19.59 0.72 -4.97
CA PHE A 6 -19.74 2.04 -4.36
C PHE A 6 -18.56 2.41 -3.47
N LEU A 7 -18.04 1.44 -2.71
CA LEU A 7 -16.87 1.67 -1.88
C LEU A 7 -15.65 2.04 -2.72
N ALA A 8 -15.44 1.40 -3.88
CA ALA A 8 -14.34 1.73 -4.79
C ALA A 8 -14.47 3.14 -5.37
N ILE A 9 -15.67 3.53 -5.81
CA ILE A 9 -15.95 4.90 -6.24
C ILE A 9 -15.60 5.89 -5.11
N PHE A 10 -16.06 5.62 -3.90
CA PHE A 10 -15.83 6.50 -2.75
C PHE A 10 -14.36 6.62 -2.38
N VAL A 11 -13.64 5.49 -2.31
CA VAL A 11 -12.20 5.44 -2.04
C VAL A 11 -11.41 6.22 -3.09
N ASN A 12 -11.69 6.01 -4.37
CA ASN A 12 -10.98 6.70 -5.45
C ASN A 12 -11.34 8.18 -5.51
N LEU A 13 -12.58 8.54 -5.20
CA LEU A 13 -13.01 9.93 -5.13
C LEU A 13 -12.28 10.66 -3.99
N ILE A 14 -12.30 10.11 -2.77
CA ILE A 14 -11.66 10.75 -1.61
C ILE A 14 -10.14 10.74 -1.73
N GLY A 15 -9.53 9.61 -2.09
CA GLY A 15 -8.09 9.51 -2.29
C GLY A 15 -7.62 10.37 -3.47
N GLY A 16 -8.43 10.47 -4.52
CA GLY A 16 -8.20 11.35 -5.65
C GLY A 16 -8.26 12.83 -5.27
N ILE A 17 -9.23 13.24 -4.45
CA ILE A 17 -9.30 14.60 -3.89
C ILE A 17 -8.06 14.91 -3.07
N TYR A 18 -7.61 13.98 -2.22
CA TYR A 18 -6.39 14.13 -1.43
C TYR A 18 -5.14 14.30 -2.32
N PHE A 19 -5.02 13.52 -3.40
CA PHE A 19 -3.91 13.64 -4.35
C PHE A 19 -3.96 14.91 -5.20
N ALA A 20 -5.15 15.34 -5.58
CA ALA A 20 -5.37 16.56 -6.36
C ALA A 20 -5.48 17.83 -5.49
N ASN A 21 -5.19 17.74 -4.17
CA ASN A 21 -5.43 18.84 -3.23
C ASN A 21 -4.75 20.15 -3.66
N ASP A 22 -3.52 20.12 -4.17
CA ASP A 22 -2.79 21.33 -4.59
C ASP A 22 -3.52 22.11 -5.72
N PHE A 23 -4.26 21.39 -6.56
CA PHE A 23 -5.08 21.96 -7.62
C PHE A 23 -6.48 22.32 -7.11
N LEU A 24 -7.11 21.42 -6.36
CA LEU A 24 -8.48 21.57 -5.89
C LEU A 24 -8.63 22.62 -4.79
N ALA A 25 -7.65 22.77 -3.90
CA ALA A 25 -7.66 23.78 -2.84
C ALA A 25 -7.80 25.20 -3.39
N LYS A 26 -7.28 25.45 -4.60
CA LYS A 26 -7.41 26.75 -5.29
C LYS A 26 -8.83 27.05 -5.76
N LYS A 27 -9.63 26.03 -6.05
CA LYS A 27 -10.98 26.16 -6.62
C LYS A 27 -12.09 25.87 -5.60
N PHE A 28 -11.84 24.97 -4.66
CA PHE A 28 -12.81 24.44 -3.72
C PHE A 28 -12.17 24.37 -2.32
N PRO A 29 -12.45 25.35 -1.44
CA PRO A 29 -11.93 25.36 -0.06
C PRO A 29 -12.30 24.10 0.74
N ARG A 30 -13.41 23.43 0.37
CA ARG A 30 -13.84 22.17 1.00
C ARG A 30 -12.88 21.00 0.76
N ALA A 31 -12.08 21.02 -0.33
CA ALA A 31 -11.12 19.96 -0.60
C ALA A 31 -9.98 19.94 0.45
N VAL A 32 -9.66 21.10 1.03
CA VAL A 32 -8.64 21.23 2.08
C VAL A 32 -9.01 20.39 3.31
N LYS A 33 -10.30 20.35 3.67
CA LYS A 33 -10.77 19.55 4.81
C LYS A 33 -10.52 18.05 4.65
N VAL A 34 -10.51 17.55 3.41
CA VAL A 34 -10.18 16.15 3.14
C VAL A 34 -8.70 15.90 3.43
N ALA A 35 -7.82 16.84 3.04
CA ALA A 35 -6.40 16.75 3.37
C ALA A 35 -6.15 16.83 4.89
N GLU A 36 -6.84 17.74 5.59
CA GLU A 36 -6.79 17.86 7.05
C GLU A 36 -7.27 16.58 7.75
N PHE A 37 -8.36 15.97 7.29
CA PHE A 37 -8.85 14.70 7.85
C PHE A 37 -7.78 13.61 7.81
N PHE A 38 -6.98 13.60 6.73
CA PHE A 38 -5.88 12.67 6.58
C PHE A 38 -4.64 13.07 7.39
N GLU A 39 -4.51 14.24 8.01
CA GLU A 39 -3.32 14.53 8.82
C GLU A 39 -3.14 13.54 9.99
N ASN A 40 -4.24 12.96 10.48
CA ASN A 40 -4.22 11.90 11.47
C ASN A 40 -3.65 10.60 10.90
N GLY A 41 -2.58 10.07 11.50
CA GLY A 41 -1.96 8.81 11.08
C GLY A 41 -2.93 7.62 11.09
N THR A 42 -3.85 7.57 12.05
CA THR A 42 -4.87 6.53 12.15
C THR A 42 -5.86 6.56 10.98
N SER A 43 -6.31 7.74 10.54
CA SER A 43 -7.25 7.84 9.41
C SER A 43 -6.57 7.45 8.10
N LYS A 44 -5.29 7.84 7.90
CA LYS A 44 -4.46 7.36 6.78
C LYS A 44 -4.36 5.86 6.75
N PHE A 45 -4.06 5.25 7.89
CA PHE A 45 -3.89 3.80 8.00
C PHE A 45 -5.17 3.04 7.69
N ILE A 46 -6.30 3.43 8.32
CA ILE A 46 -7.59 2.82 8.07
C ILE A 46 -7.96 2.97 6.59
N PHE A 47 -7.78 4.15 6.02
CA PHE A 47 -8.09 4.40 4.62
C PHE A 47 -7.19 3.60 3.67
N ALA A 48 -5.91 3.42 4.00
CA ALA A 48 -5.00 2.55 3.24
C ALA A 48 -5.51 1.11 3.20
N ILE A 49 -5.90 0.56 4.36
CA ILE A 49 -6.46 -0.80 4.44
C ILE A 49 -7.74 -0.90 3.62
N VAL A 50 -8.67 0.04 3.79
CA VAL A 50 -9.93 0.06 3.04
C VAL A 50 -9.65 0.12 1.53
N ALA A 51 -8.71 0.96 1.10
CA ALA A 51 -8.33 1.07 -0.31
C ALA A 51 -7.72 -0.22 -0.86
N GLY A 52 -6.83 -0.86 -0.10
CA GLY A 52 -6.21 -2.13 -0.49
C GLY A 52 -7.23 -3.28 -0.59
N ILE A 53 -8.09 -3.40 0.42
CA ILE A 53 -9.18 -4.39 0.43
C ILE A 53 -10.11 -4.14 -0.76
N THR A 54 -10.52 -2.90 -0.98
CA THR A 54 -11.44 -2.55 -2.07
C THR A 54 -10.83 -2.84 -3.44
N GLY A 55 -9.55 -2.47 -3.67
CA GLY A 55 -8.85 -2.80 -4.90
C GLY A 55 -8.72 -4.31 -5.13
N LEU A 56 -8.42 -5.07 -4.08
CA LEU A 56 -8.37 -6.53 -4.15
C LEU A 56 -9.74 -7.14 -4.50
N PHE A 57 -10.81 -6.70 -3.84
CA PHE A 57 -12.16 -7.19 -4.08
C PHE A 57 -12.64 -6.91 -5.51
N LEU A 58 -12.28 -5.77 -6.10
CA LEU A 58 -12.60 -5.49 -7.50
C LEU A 58 -11.92 -6.45 -8.47
N ILE A 59 -10.64 -6.77 -8.25
CA ILE A 59 -9.90 -7.69 -9.12
C ILE A 59 -10.49 -9.11 -9.07
N ILE A 60 -10.90 -9.58 -7.89
CA ILE A 60 -11.47 -10.93 -7.74
C ILE A 60 -12.95 -11.00 -8.11
N SER A 61 -13.65 -9.86 -8.19
CA SER A 61 -15.09 -9.78 -8.46
C SER A 61 -15.44 -10.01 -9.94
N VAL A 62 -14.45 -10.28 -10.79
CA VAL A 62 -14.64 -10.53 -12.23
C VAL A 62 -15.53 -11.76 -12.44
N THR A 63 -16.73 -11.54 -12.98
CA THR A 63 -17.68 -12.61 -13.29
C THR A 63 -17.29 -13.35 -14.58
N PRO A 64 -17.41 -14.70 -14.63
CA PRO A 64 -17.11 -15.45 -15.85
C PRO A 64 -18.07 -15.04 -16.99
N GLY A 65 -17.50 -14.53 -18.09
CA GLY A 65 -18.24 -14.09 -19.28
C GLY A 65 -18.38 -12.57 -19.43
N ASP A 66 -17.91 -11.79 -18.47
CA ASP A 66 -17.94 -10.32 -18.48
C ASP A 66 -16.60 -9.75 -18.99
N VAL A 67 -16.62 -8.66 -19.77
CA VAL A 67 -15.40 -7.99 -20.25
C VAL A 67 -14.86 -7.09 -19.14
N ALA A 68 -14.44 -7.70 -18.04
CA ALA A 68 -14.06 -7.00 -16.81
C ALA A 68 -12.70 -6.23 -16.87
N VAL A 69 -12.23 -5.88 -18.06
CA VAL A 69 -10.79 -5.73 -18.30
C VAL A 69 -10.30 -4.28 -18.25
N VAL A 70 -11.18 -3.28 -18.37
CA VAL A 70 -10.71 -1.88 -18.46
C VAL A 70 -11.22 -0.99 -17.33
N GLY A 71 -12.53 -0.96 -17.07
CA GLY A 71 -13.07 -0.07 -16.03
C GLY A 71 -12.64 -0.49 -14.61
N ASP A 72 -13.01 -1.72 -14.23
CA ASP A 72 -12.74 -2.25 -12.90
C ASP A 72 -11.24 -2.37 -12.59
N LEU A 73 -10.44 -2.75 -13.61
CA LEU A 73 -9.00 -2.84 -13.47
C LEU A 73 -8.36 -1.47 -13.19
N LEU A 74 -8.79 -0.42 -13.89
CA LEU A 74 -8.26 0.93 -13.67
C LEU A 74 -8.61 1.43 -12.26
N ILE A 75 -9.85 1.27 -11.83
CA ILE A 75 -10.28 1.64 -10.47
C ILE A 75 -9.52 0.83 -9.41
N ALA A 76 -9.31 -0.47 -9.63
CA ALA A 76 -8.57 -1.32 -8.72
C ALA A 76 -7.11 -0.84 -8.61
N ILE A 77 -6.45 -0.56 -9.74
CA ILE A 77 -5.07 -0.07 -9.77
C ILE A 77 -4.95 1.25 -9.02
N THR A 78 -5.82 2.24 -9.27
CA THR A 78 -5.77 3.50 -8.52
C THR A 78 -6.02 3.29 -7.03
N SER A 79 -6.91 2.37 -6.64
CA SER A 79 -7.11 2.00 -5.23
C SER A 79 -5.83 1.43 -4.60
N PHE A 80 -5.09 0.59 -5.32
CA PHE A 80 -3.81 0.06 -4.86
C PHE A 80 -2.73 1.14 -4.76
N ILE A 81 -2.65 2.07 -5.71
CA ILE A 81 -1.71 3.20 -5.64
C ILE A 81 -2.00 4.05 -4.40
N ILE A 82 -3.28 4.35 -4.13
CA ILE A 82 -3.72 5.07 -2.92
C ILE A 82 -3.29 4.28 -1.67
N CYS A 83 -3.60 2.99 -1.60
CA CYS A 83 -3.20 2.11 -0.49
C CYS A 83 -1.70 2.17 -0.20
N LEU A 84 -0.86 1.90 -1.21
CA LEU A 84 0.60 1.88 -1.06
C LEU A 84 1.14 3.24 -0.61
N TYR A 85 0.61 4.33 -1.15
CA TYR A 85 1.02 5.68 -0.77
C TYR A 85 0.72 5.99 0.69
N PHE A 86 -0.52 5.78 1.12
CA PHE A 86 -0.94 6.04 2.49
C PHE A 86 -0.26 5.10 3.49
N LEU A 87 -0.03 3.84 3.12
CA LEU A 87 0.66 2.87 3.95
C LEU A 87 2.13 3.27 4.18
N LYS A 88 2.86 3.68 3.13
CA LYS A 88 4.22 4.20 3.27
C LYS A 88 4.25 5.44 4.18
N ASP A 89 3.37 6.41 3.93
CA ASP A 89 3.34 7.65 4.72
C ASP A 89 3.08 7.36 6.20
N THR A 90 2.19 6.39 6.48
CA THR A 90 1.87 5.94 7.84
C THR A 90 3.08 5.27 8.50
N ILE A 91 3.73 4.31 7.82
CA ILE A 91 4.90 3.61 8.36
C ILE A 91 6.05 4.60 8.61
N THR A 92 6.31 5.50 7.67
CA THR A 92 7.42 6.48 7.78
C THR A 92 7.20 7.47 8.92
N LYS A 93 5.94 7.86 9.21
CA LYS A 93 5.62 8.79 10.30
C LYS A 93 5.54 8.14 11.67
N ASN A 94 5.14 6.86 11.73
CA ASN A 94 5.08 6.10 12.97
C ASN A 94 6.45 5.54 13.37
N VAL A 95 7.39 5.38 12.43
CA VAL A 95 8.81 5.19 12.72
C VAL A 95 9.45 6.57 12.96
N LYS A 96 9.05 7.24 14.05
CA LYS A 96 9.96 8.19 14.70
C LYS A 96 11.09 7.34 15.28
N PRO A 97 12.37 7.67 15.09
CA PRO A 97 13.47 6.91 15.66
C PRO A 97 13.21 6.78 17.15
N ALA A 98 13.27 5.56 17.67
CA ALA A 98 13.30 5.35 19.11
C ALA A 98 14.36 6.31 19.66
N GLU A 99 13.91 7.28 20.47
CA GLU A 99 14.79 8.02 21.35
C GLU A 99 15.68 6.98 22.02
N GLU A 100 17.00 7.07 21.77
CA GLU A 100 17.98 6.15 22.32
C GLU A 100 17.75 6.13 23.82
N VAL A 101 17.11 5.07 24.31
CA VAL A 101 16.99 4.83 25.73
C VAL A 101 18.42 4.78 26.23
N PRO A 102 18.85 5.71 27.10
CA PRO A 102 20.22 5.69 27.62
C PRO A 102 20.38 4.33 28.28
N VAL A 103 21.26 3.51 27.69
CA VAL A 103 21.61 2.20 28.21
C VAL A 103 22.15 2.44 29.62
N PRO A 104 21.46 2.01 30.69
CA PRO A 104 22.09 2.00 32.00
C PRO A 104 23.28 1.05 31.92
N ASP A 105 24.45 1.55 32.30
CA ASP A 105 25.72 0.84 32.37
C ASP A 105 25.51 -0.58 32.93
N ALA A 106 25.61 -1.57 32.04
CA ALA A 106 25.63 -2.98 32.41
C ALA A 106 27.03 -3.31 32.94
N ALA A 107 27.31 -2.89 34.17
CA ALA A 107 28.42 -3.39 34.95
C ALA A 107 27.94 -4.58 35.81
N ALA A 108 28.50 -5.75 35.50
CA ALA A 108 28.75 -6.89 36.38
C ALA A 108 27.53 -7.58 37.06
N GLU A 109 27.28 -8.84 36.68
CA GLU A 109 27.72 -9.96 37.51
C GLU A 109 27.62 -11.28 36.71
N VAL A 110 28.77 -11.95 36.62
CA VAL A 110 28.97 -13.27 36.04
C VAL A 110 28.60 -14.29 37.11
N ASN A 111 27.77 -15.28 36.76
CA ASN A 111 27.64 -16.49 37.56
C ASN A 111 27.80 -17.71 36.63
N PRO A 112 28.89 -18.49 36.74
CA PRO A 112 29.12 -19.67 35.91
C PRO A 112 28.84 -20.93 36.73
N ASP A 113 27.74 -21.64 36.46
CA ASP A 113 27.58 -23.06 36.81
C ASP A 113 26.28 -23.60 36.20
N ALA A 114 26.39 -24.49 35.21
CA ALA A 114 25.51 -25.65 35.02
C ALA A 114 25.92 -26.46 33.79
N GLU A 115 26.14 -27.75 34.06
CA GLU A 115 26.64 -28.82 33.21
C GLU A 115 25.86 -29.11 31.91
N ALA A 116 26.58 -29.69 30.95
CA ALA A 116 26.05 -30.41 29.79
C ALA A 116 25.44 -31.77 30.21
N PRO A 117 24.71 -32.51 29.33
CA PRO A 117 25.43 -33.34 28.35
C PRO A 117 24.74 -33.50 26.97
N ALA A 118 25.50 -34.17 26.10
CA ALA A 118 25.33 -34.42 24.68
C ALA A 118 24.12 -35.27 24.27
N GLU A 119 23.70 -35.13 23.00
CA GLU A 119 23.25 -36.27 22.18
C GLU A 119 23.45 -36.02 20.67
N ASP A 120 23.81 -37.10 19.99
CA ASP A 120 24.31 -37.20 18.62
C ASP A 120 23.26 -36.95 17.52
N ALA A 121 23.70 -36.39 16.40
CA ALA A 121 23.09 -36.66 15.09
C ALA A 121 24.07 -36.38 13.94
N LYS A 122 24.55 -37.47 13.30
CA LYS A 122 25.33 -37.46 12.06
C LYS A 122 24.64 -38.37 11.05
N ALA A 123 24.17 -37.81 9.94
CA ALA A 123 23.91 -38.43 8.62
C ALA A 123 22.98 -37.48 7.83
N ALA A 124 23.05 -37.31 6.51
CA ALA A 124 23.99 -37.68 5.48
C ALA A 124 23.65 -36.77 4.28
N GLU A 125 24.69 -36.47 3.54
CA GLU A 125 24.76 -35.67 2.33
C GLU A 125 24.05 -36.34 1.15
N THR A 126 23.23 -35.59 0.40
CA THR A 126 23.16 -35.67 -1.08
C THR A 126 22.41 -34.46 -1.62
N ALA A 127 23.14 -33.42 -2.01
CA ALA A 127 22.59 -32.27 -2.72
C ALA A 127 23.08 -32.32 -4.18
N GLU A 128 22.17 -32.70 -5.06
CA GLU A 128 22.32 -32.69 -6.50
C GLU A 128 22.49 -31.23 -7.00
N ALA A 129 23.57 -30.98 -7.74
CA ALA A 129 23.94 -29.66 -8.22
C ALA A 129 23.04 -29.21 -9.37
N ALA A 130 21.98 -28.46 -9.06
CA ALA A 130 21.20 -27.72 -10.04
C ALA A 130 21.96 -26.47 -10.54
N PRO A 131 21.82 -26.08 -11.83
CA PRO A 131 22.55 -24.97 -12.41
C PRO A 131 22.21 -23.66 -11.70
N LYS A 132 23.26 -22.93 -11.25
CA LYS A 132 23.15 -21.61 -10.63
C LYS A 132 22.61 -20.61 -11.66
N ALA A 133 21.29 -20.48 -11.72
CA ALA A 133 20.65 -19.33 -12.33
C ALA A 133 21.10 -18.09 -11.53
N GLU A 134 21.85 -17.22 -12.20
CA GLU A 134 22.31 -15.94 -11.68
C GLU A 134 21.07 -15.08 -11.39
N LYS A 135 20.52 -15.22 -10.18
CA LYS A 135 19.40 -14.40 -9.71
C LYS A 135 19.90 -12.98 -9.60
N LYS A 136 19.63 -12.17 -10.64
CA LYS A 136 19.74 -10.71 -10.58
C LYS A 136 18.92 -10.27 -9.36
N LYS A 137 19.61 -9.98 -8.23
CA LYS A 137 18.98 -9.50 -7.01
C LYS A 137 18.32 -8.18 -7.36
N VAL A 138 17.00 -8.21 -7.57
CA VAL A 138 16.21 -7.00 -7.69
C VAL A 138 16.30 -6.32 -6.34
N ASP A 139 16.95 -5.16 -6.31
CA ASP A 139 16.97 -4.31 -5.14
C ASP A 139 15.57 -3.69 -4.97
N PHE A 140 14.72 -4.41 -4.23
CA PHE A 140 13.34 -4.01 -3.96
C PHE A 140 13.27 -2.64 -3.26
N GLY A 141 14.28 -2.26 -2.47
CA GLY A 141 14.34 -0.95 -1.83
C GLY A 141 14.45 0.18 -2.84
N LYS A 142 15.34 0.03 -3.83
CA LYS A 142 15.51 0.99 -4.93
C LYS A 142 14.26 1.08 -5.82
N ALA A 143 13.64 -0.06 -6.14
CA ALA A 143 12.42 -0.11 -6.94
C ALA A 143 11.24 0.61 -6.25
N CYS A 144 11.03 0.33 -4.96
CA CYS A 144 10.02 1.02 -4.15
C CYS A 144 10.29 2.53 -4.10
N GLY A 145 11.52 2.96 -3.82
CA GLY A 145 11.89 4.38 -3.80
C GLY A 145 11.56 5.12 -5.11
N SER A 146 11.88 4.49 -6.26
CA SER A 146 11.58 5.06 -7.58
C SER A 146 10.08 5.17 -7.84
N PHE A 147 9.28 4.20 -7.41
CA PHE A 147 7.83 4.23 -7.55
C PHE A 147 7.21 5.42 -6.81
N TYR A 148 7.54 5.60 -5.54
CA TYR A 148 6.98 6.71 -4.75
C TYR A 148 7.40 8.07 -5.30
N SER A 149 8.64 8.22 -5.76
CA SER A 149 9.08 9.46 -6.41
C SER A 149 8.25 9.77 -7.66
N ALA A 150 7.91 8.75 -8.46
CA ALA A 150 7.02 8.93 -9.61
C ALA A 150 5.60 9.32 -9.17
N VAL A 151 5.05 8.65 -8.15
CA VAL A 151 3.71 8.98 -7.61
C VAL A 151 3.67 10.41 -7.08
N ASP A 152 4.67 10.85 -6.33
CA ASP A 152 4.75 12.23 -5.83
C ASP A 152 4.83 13.25 -6.98
N LYS A 153 5.62 12.95 -8.03
CA LYS A 153 5.75 13.82 -9.21
C LYS A 153 4.43 13.97 -9.98
N PHE A 154 3.66 12.88 -10.08
CA PHE A 154 2.40 12.85 -10.83
C PHE A 154 1.16 12.90 -9.93
N LYS A 155 1.33 13.25 -8.65
CA LYS A 155 0.29 13.15 -7.62
C LYS A 155 -1.00 13.83 -8.05
N THR A 156 -0.92 15.08 -8.52
CA THR A 156 -2.10 15.82 -8.99
C THR A 156 -2.79 15.14 -10.18
N ALA A 157 -2.02 14.66 -11.16
CA ALA A 157 -2.57 14.00 -12.34
C ALA A 157 -3.25 12.67 -11.98
N ILE A 158 -2.61 11.87 -11.12
CA ILE A 158 -3.18 10.62 -10.58
C ILE A 158 -4.47 10.94 -9.81
N GLY A 159 -4.48 12.01 -9.01
CA GLY A 159 -5.66 12.43 -8.26
C GLY A 159 -6.83 12.82 -9.16
N ILE A 160 -6.58 13.64 -10.18
CA ILE A 160 -7.60 14.03 -11.17
C ILE A 160 -8.11 12.80 -11.93
N LEU A 161 -7.21 11.90 -12.34
CA LEU A 161 -7.59 10.66 -13.02
C LEU A 161 -8.46 9.78 -12.13
N ALA A 162 -8.10 9.60 -10.86
CA ALA A 162 -8.89 8.82 -9.91
C ALA A 162 -10.31 9.41 -9.71
N ILE A 163 -10.43 10.75 -9.60
CA ILE A 163 -11.72 11.44 -9.53
C ILE A 163 -12.52 11.19 -10.82
N ALA A 164 -11.89 11.37 -11.99
CA ALA A 164 -12.56 11.20 -13.27
C ALA A 164 -13.05 9.76 -13.46
N LEU A 165 -12.23 8.76 -13.11
CA LEU A 165 -12.60 7.35 -13.15
C LEU A 165 -13.76 7.05 -12.20
N ALA A 166 -13.73 7.57 -10.97
CA ALA A 166 -14.79 7.40 -9.99
C ALA A 166 -16.13 8.01 -10.46
N VAL A 167 -16.10 9.22 -11.02
CA VAL A 167 -17.29 9.89 -11.58
C VAL A 167 -17.80 9.15 -12.80
N LEU A 168 -16.91 8.73 -13.71
CA LEU A 168 -17.28 7.98 -14.90
C LEU A 168 -17.95 6.65 -14.53
N HIS A 169 -17.39 5.91 -13.57
CA HIS A 169 -17.96 4.66 -13.06
C HIS A 169 -19.32 4.89 -12.37
N PHE A 170 -19.47 6.01 -11.65
CA PHE A 170 -20.73 6.34 -11.00
C PHE A 170 -21.83 6.71 -12.01
N CYS A 171 -21.50 7.49 -13.04
CA CYS A 171 -22.48 7.98 -14.02
C CYS A 171 -22.81 6.93 -15.10
N PHE A 172 -21.85 6.09 -15.46
CA PHE A 172 -21.99 5.10 -16.53
C PHE A 172 -21.65 3.68 -16.05
N PRO A 173 -22.33 3.16 -15.01
CA PRO A 173 -22.09 1.81 -14.54
C PRO A 173 -22.29 0.79 -15.67
N ALA A 174 -23.24 1.03 -16.59
CA ALA A 174 -23.49 0.16 -17.72
C ALA A 174 -22.38 0.16 -18.80
N VAL A 175 -21.58 1.23 -18.94
CA VAL A 175 -20.45 1.23 -19.92
C VAL A 175 -19.23 0.49 -19.36
N VAL A 176 -19.21 0.27 -18.05
CA VAL A 176 -18.17 -0.44 -17.33
C VAL A 176 -18.53 -1.92 -17.09
N LEU A 177 -19.83 -2.21 -16.90
CA LEU A 177 -20.36 -3.53 -16.55
C LEU A 177 -20.92 -4.32 -17.76
N ILE A 178 -20.48 -4.00 -18.99
CA ILE A 178 -20.82 -4.71 -20.25
C ILE A 178 -19.51 -5.11 -20.93
#